data_AF-A0A382QQ28-F1
#
_entry.id   AF-A0A382QQ28-F1
#
_cell.length_a   1.000
_cell.length_b   1.000
_cell.length_c   1.000
_cell.angle_alpha   90.00
_cell.angle_beta   90.00
_cell.angle_gamma   90.00
#
_symmetry.space_group_name_H-M   'P 1'
#
loop_
_entity.id
_entity.type
_entity.pdbx_description
1 polymer ?
#
loop_
_entity_poly.entity_id
_entity_poly.type
_entity_poly.pdbx_seq_one_letter_code
_entity_poly.pdbx_strand_id
1 'polypeptide(L)'
;MLWFKESIYLSSTELLDREDLEPLFDPYNFIMQALVADREVFHGLKQIDPGEAVERLATLFPHASRFGGVDTLNSISKKLLEAIVQPNIWYKMNAYHYCYLYDNLAGVVEEYSYSDLEQRIRSYPEIMGADIDFNEFLNKYFFNTAFLINLERYNEMGRQDKL
;
A
#
# COMPACT_ATOMS: atom_id res chain seq x y z
N MET A 1 1.00 -7.35 17.33
CA MET A 1 1.51 -7.58 15.97
C MET A 1 0.29 -7.65 15.08
N LEU A 2 0.25 -6.88 13.99
CA LEU A 2 -0.90 -6.78 13.08
C LEU A 2 -0.64 -7.65 11.86
N TRP A 3 -1.70 -8.28 11.35
CA TRP A 3 -1.65 -9.28 10.28
C TRP A 3 -2.67 -8.89 9.22
N PHE A 4 -2.35 -9.06 7.95
CA PHE A 4 -3.40 -8.96 6.93
C PHE A 4 -4.50 -9.98 7.22
N LYS A 5 -5.76 -9.62 7.00
CA LYS A 5 -6.90 -10.52 7.27
C LYS A 5 -6.91 -11.70 6.29
N GLU A 6 -6.62 -11.42 5.02
CA GLU A 6 -6.53 -12.41 3.95
C GLU A 6 -5.10 -12.54 3.40
N SER A 7 -4.80 -13.69 2.77
CA SER A 7 -3.51 -13.93 2.12
C SER A 7 -3.41 -13.12 0.83
N ILE A 8 -2.32 -12.38 0.65
CA ILE A 8 -2.03 -11.73 -0.64
C ILE A 8 -1.46 -12.71 -1.68
N TYR A 9 -1.03 -13.89 -1.24
CA TYR A 9 -0.47 -14.90 -2.14
C TYR A 9 -1.62 -15.70 -2.75
N LEU A 10 -1.82 -15.53 -4.07
CA LEU A 10 -2.75 -16.37 -4.83
C LEU A 10 -2.37 -17.84 -4.67
N SER A 11 -3.36 -18.68 -4.39
CA SER A 11 -3.13 -20.11 -4.28
C SER A 11 -2.90 -20.71 -5.67
N SER A 12 -2.04 -21.73 -5.77
CA SER A 12 -1.76 -22.40 -7.04
C SER A 12 -3.02 -23.00 -7.69
N THR A 13 -4.06 -23.27 -6.89
CA THR A 13 -5.35 -23.78 -7.34
C THR A 13 -6.20 -22.71 -8.04
N GLU A 14 -6.22 -21.47 -7.53
CA GLU A 14 -6.97 -20.35 -8.14
C GLU A 14 -6.43 -19.96 -9.53
N LEU A 15 -5.16 -20.26 -9.81
CA LEU A 15 -4.54 -20.00 -11.11
C LEU A 15 -4.77 -21.13 -12.13
N LEU A 16 -5.00 -22.37 -11.68
CA LEU A 16 -5.09 -23.55 -12.56
C LEU A 16 -6.53 -23.83 -13.04
N ASP A 17 -7.54 -23.43 -12.28
CA ASP A 17 -8.96 -23.72 -12.59
C ASP A 17 -9.66 -22.60 -13.37
N ARG A 18 -8.94 -21.59 -13.86
CA ARG A 18 -9.51 -20.48 -14.63
C ARG A 18 -9.66 -20.82 -16.11
N GLU A 19 -10.85 -21.25 -16.50
CA GLU A 19 -11.26 -21.38 -17.91
C GLU A 19 -11.62 -20.02 -18.56
N ASP A 20 -11.94 -18.99 -17.75
CA ASP A 20 -12.39 -17.67 -18.23
C ASP A 20 -11.37 -16.54 -18.03
N LEU A 21 -11.29 -15.67 -19.04
CA LEU A 21 -10.45 -14.46 -19.14
C LEU A 21 -10.95 -13.29 -18.27
N GLU A 22 -11.74 -13.52 -17.23
CA GLU A 22 -12.28 -12.43 -16.41
C GLU A 22 -11.14 -11.68 -15.69
N PRO A 23 -11.19 -10.32 -15.69
CA PRO A 23 -10.28 -9.49 -14.92
C PRO A 23 -10.10 -10.01 -13.49
N LEU A 24 -8.86 -10.20 -13.06
CA LEU A 24 -8.53 -10.63 -11.70
C LEU A 24 -7.54 -9.67 -11.09
N PHE A 25 -7.97 -9.03 -10.01
CA PHE A 25 -7.08 -8.19 -9.23
C PHE A 25 -6.08 -9.06 -8.46
N ASP A 26 -4.79 -8.88 -8.72
CA ASP A 26 -3.71 -9.55 -8.00
C ASP A 26 -3.19 -8.65 -6.86
N PRO A 27 -3.54 -8.94 -5.59
CA PRO A 27 -3.11 -8.14 -4.45
C PRO A 27 -1.60 -8.19 -4.22
N TYR A 28 -0.92 -9.30 -4.55
CA TYR A 28 0.51 -9.41 -4.42
C TYR A 28 1.21 -8.52 -5.44
N ASN A 29 0.78 -8.60 -6.71
CA ASN A 29 1.33 -7.76 -7.78
C ASN A 29 1.10 -6.27 -7.49
N PHE A 30 -0.10 -5.89 -7.04
CA PHE A 30 -0.43 -4.52 -6.65
C PHE A 30 0.53 -3.95 -5.60
N ILE A 31 0.77 -4.69 -4.52
CA ILE A 31 1.68 -4.27 -3.45
C ILE A 31 3.14 -4.28 -3.93
N MET A 32 3.55 -5.30 -4.68
CA MET A 32 4.91 -5.45 -5.17
C MET A 32 5.30 -4.27 -6.09
N GLN A 33 4.45 -3.94 -7.07
CA GLN A 33 4.70 -2.82 -7.98
C GLN A 33 4.81 -1.49 -7.23
N ALA A 34 3.90 -1.25 -6.28
CA ALA A 34 3.90 -0.06 -5.44
C ALA A 34 5.20 0.10 -4.63
N LEU A 35 5.70 -1.00 -4.02
CA LEU A 35 6.95 -0.98 -3.26
C LEU A 35 8.20 -0.84 -4.15
N VAL A 36 8.15 -1.36 -5.38
CA VAL A 36 9.23 -1.20 -6.36
C VAL A 36 9.29 0.25 -6.87
N ALA A 37 8.15 0.86 -7.19
CA ALA A 37 8.07 2.26 -7.65
C ALA A 37 8.66 3.22 -6.62
N ASP A 38 8.39 2.99 -5.33
CA ASP A 38 8.91 3.81 -4.24
C ASP A 38 10.44 3.83 -4.13
N ARG A 39 11.14 2.86 -4.74
CA ARG A 39 12.61 2.88 -4.80
C ARG A 39 13.13 4.14 -5.48
N GLU A 40 12.50 4.53 -6.59
CA GLU A 40 12.85 5.73 -7.34
C GLU A 40 12.40 7.00 -6.60
N VAL A 41 11.23 6.97 -5.95
CA VAL A 41 10.74 8.06 -5.11
C VAL A 41 11.76 8.40 -4.02
N PHE A 42 12.19 7.42 -3.23
CA PHE A 42 13.17 7.65 -2.16
C PHE A 42 14.57 7.96 -2.69
N HIS A 43 14.91 7.52 -3.91
CA HIS A 43 16.15 7.93 -4.55
C HIS A 43 16.11 9.43 -4.89
N GLY A 44 15.03 9.89 -5.52
CA GLY A 44 14.82 11.30 -5.86
C GLY A 44 14.76 12.22 -4.64
N LEU A 45 14.03 11.82 -3.58
CA LEU A 45 13.94 12.61 -2.34
C LEU A 45 15.30 12.82 -1.66
N LYS A 46 16.29 11.94 -1.88
CA LYS A 46 17.64 12.06 -1.32
C LYS A 46 18.56 13.00 -2.12
N GLN A 47 18.16 13.39 -3.31
CA GLN A 47 18.95 14.24 -4.20
C GLN A 47 18.59 15.72 -4.12
N ILE A 48 17.45 16.05 -3.50
CA ILE A 48 16.95 17.42 -3.37
C ILE A 48 17.29 18.01 -2.00
N ASP A 49 17.01 19.30 -1.82
CA ASP A 49 17.22 19.99 -0.54
C ASP A 49 16.42 19.32 0.59
N PRO A 50 16.98 19.16 1.81
CA PRO A 50 16.28 18.50 2.91
C PRO A 50 14.94 19.13 3.30
N GLY A 51 14.80 20.46 3.19
CA GLY A 51 13.53 21.14 3.46
C GLY A 51 12.48 20.81 2.41
N GLU A 52 12.86 20.88 1.13
CA GLU A 52 12.01 20.48 0.00
C GLU A 52 11.63 18.98 0.08
N ALA A 53 12.57 18.13 0.50
CA ALA A 53 12.33 16.70 0.68
C ALA A 53 11.26 16.42 1.75
N VAL A 54 11.24 17.20 2.84
CA VAL A 54 10.22 17.06 3.90
C VAL A 54 8.84 17.43 3.37
N GLU A 55 8.72 18.54 2.65
CA GLU A 55 7.44 18.96 2.06
C GLU A 55 6.93 17.94 1.03
N ARG A 56 7.82 17.48 0.14
CA ARG A 56 7.47 16.48 -0.86
C ARG A 56 7.11 15.13 -0.24
N LEU A 57 7.81 14.72 0.82
CA LEU A 57 7.47 13.51 1.56
C LEU A 57 6.09 13.62 2.21
N ALA A 58 5.72 14.78 2.77
CA ALA A 58 4.42 14.98 3.37
C ALA A 58 3.28 14.95 2.34
N THR A 59 3.52 15.40 1.12
CA THR A 59 2.55 15.28 0.01
C THR A 59 2.38 13.83 -0.43
N LEU A 60 3.47 13.09 -0.59
CA LEU A 60 3.44 11.69 -1.05
C LEU A 60 2.96 10.72 0.02
N PHE A 61 3.29 10.98 1.29
CA PHE A 61 2.98 10.12 2.43
C PHE A 61 2.32 10.93 3.57
N PRO A 62 1.07 11.40 3.39
CA PRO A 62 0.40 12.36 4.29
C PRO A 62 0.15 11.84 5.70
N HIS A 63 0.11 10.52 5.90
CA HIS A 63 -0.07 9.90 7.21
C HIS A 63 1.27 9.39 7.76
N ALA A 64 2.10 8.74 6.95
CA ALA A 64 3.34 8.13 7.40
C ALA A 64 4.44 9.15 7.70
N SER A 65 4.45 10.29 6.98
CA SER A 65 5.38 11.40 7.25
C SER A 65 5.24 11.97 8.66
N ARG A 66 4.08 11.78 9.31
CA ARG A 66 3.82 12.26 10.69
C ARG A 66 4.66 11.54 11.74
N PHE A 67 5.15 10.34 11.45
CA PHE A 67 5.99 9.57 12.39
C PHE A 67 7.39 9.24 11.86
N GLY A 68 7.69 9.53 10.59
CA GLY A 68 8.97 9.18 9.99
C GLY A 68 9.37 10.10 8.84
N GLY A 69 10.63 10.54 8.84
CA GLY A 69 11.24 11.24 7.71
C GLY A 69 11.70 10.31 6.60
N VAL A 70 12.33 10.87 5.56
CA VAL A 70 12.76 10.17 4.33
C VAL A 70 13.49 8.86 4.63
N ASP A 71 14.47 8.86 5.54
CA ASP A 71 15.25 7.66 5.86
C ASP A 71 14.44 6.59 6.61
N THR A 72 13.52 7.02 7.48
CA THR A 72 12.66 6.10 8.23
C THR A 72 11.69 5.40 7.30
N LEU A 73 10.99 6.16 6.44
CA LEU A 73 10.04 5.59 5.50
C LEU A 73 10.73 4.74 4.42
N ASN A 74 11.90 5.15 3.93
CA ASN A 74 12.71 4.32 3.03
C ASN A 74 13.14 2.99 3.69
N SER A 75 13.44 2.99 5.00
CA SER A 75 13.75 1.75 5.73
C SER A 75 12.53 0.84 5.83
N ILE A 76 11.35 1.40 6.09
CA ILE A 76 10.08 0.64 6.10
C ILE A 76 9.81 0.05 4.71
N SER A 77 9.91 0.87 3.66
CA SER A 77 9.79 0.47 2.25
C SER A 77 10.65 -0.76 1.93
N LYS A 78 11.96 -0.69 2.24
CA LYS A 78 12.89 -1.81 2.00
C LYS A 78 12.49 -3.08 2.75
N LYS A 79 12.14 -2.96 4.03
CA LYS A 79 11.73 -4.11 4.84
C LYS A 79 10.47 -4.76 4.30
N LEU A 80 9.50 -3.97 3.83
CA LEU A 80 8.28 -4.50 3.22
C LEU A 80 8.58 -5.19 1.89
N LEU A 81 9.44 -4.61 1.05
CA LEU A 81 9.85 -5.22 -0.21
C LEU A 81 10.63 -6.53 0.00
N GLU A 82 11.47 -6.61 1.04
CA GLU A 82 12.16 -7.86 1.42
C GLU A 82 11.19 -8.89 2.01
N ALA A 83 10.18 -8.43 2.77
CA ALA A 83 9.22 -9.28 3.44
C ALA A 83 8.16 -9.86 2.49
N ILE A 84 7.79 -9.15 1.41
CA ILE A 84 6.70 -9.57 0.53
C ILE A 84 6.97 -10.92 -0.14
N VAL A 85 8.24 -11.27 -0.40
CA VAL A 85 8.65 -12.58 -0.95
C VAL A 85 8.82 -13.66 0.14
N GLN A 86 8.60 -13.32 1.41
CA GLN A 86 8.79 -14.20 2.56
C GLN A 86 7.50 -14.25 3.38
N PRO A 87 6.55 -15.16 3.07
CA PRO A 87 5.24 -15.21 3.72
C PRO A 87 5.33 -15.14 5.25
N ASN A 88 6.23 -15.92 5.87
CA ASN A 88 6.42 -15.94 7.33
C ASN A 88 6.84 -14.59 7.96
N ILE A 89 7.43 -13.68 7.18
CA ILE A 89 7.81 -12.32 7.60
C ILE A 89 6.71 -11.33 7.27
N TRP A 90 6.11 -11.43 6.08
CA TRP A 90 5.00 -10.57 5.65
C TRP A 90 3.87 -10.52 6.68
N TYR A 91 3.56 -11.67 7.30
CA TYR A 91 2.55 -11.73 8.35
C TYR A 91 2.89 -10.89 9.61
N LYS A 92 4.15 -10.54 9.87
CA LYS A 92 4.62 -9.89 11.12
C LYS A 92 4.68 -8.35 11.05
N MET A 93 3.65 -7.69 10.52
CA MET A 93 3.62 -6.23 10.38
C MET A 93 3.09 -5.51 11.64
N ASN A 94 3.23 -4.17 11.69
CA ASN A 94 2.69 -3.31 12.75
C ASN A 94 2.00 -2.08 12.15
N ALA A 95 1.44 -1.21 12.99
CA ALA A 95 0.67 -0.04 12.56
C ALA A 95 1.47 0.94 11.68
N TYR A 96 2.78 1.08 11.90
CA TYR A 96 3.63 1.95 11.08
C TYR A 96 3.81 1.40 9.67
N HIS A 97 4.00 0.09 9.55
CA HIS A 97 4.06 -0.58 8.25
C HIS A 97 2.74 -0.43 7.48
N TYR A 98 1.62 -0.60 8.18
CA TYR A 98 0.28 -0.42 7.63
C TYR A 98 0.03 1.01 7.14
N CYS A 99 0.36 2.00 7.97
CA CYS A 99 0.15 3.41 7.63
C CYS A 99 1.00 3.83 6.42
N TYR A 100 2.27 3.41 6.37
CA TYR A 100 3.11 3.64 5.19
C TYR A 100 2.56 2.94 3.95
N LEU A 101 2.16 1.67 4.06
CA LEU A 101 1.64 0.92 2.94
C LEU A 101 0.32 1.51 2.43
N TYR A 102 -0.54 1.99 3.32
CA TYR A 102 -1.75 2.70 2.95
C TYR A 102 -1.44 3.93 2.09
N ASP A 103 -0.53 4.80 2.52
CA ASP A 103 -0.20 6.02 1.77
C ASP A 103 0.34 5.70 0.39
N ASN A 104 1.26 4.73 0.30
CA ASN A 104 1.81 4.29 -0.99
C ASN A 104 0.69 3.78 -1.92
N LEU A 105 -0.10 2.80 -1.45
CA LEU A 105 -1.16 2.20 -2.28
C LEU A 105 -2.24 3.21 -2.67
N ALA A 106 -2.59 4.14 -1.79
CA ALA A 106 -3.54 5.21 -2.08
C ALA A 106 -3.03 6.11 -3.22
N GLY A 107 -1.75 6.48 -3.19
CA GLY A 107 -1.12 7.25 -4.28
C GLY A 107 -1.13 6.52 -5.61
N VAL A 108 -0.85 5.20 -5.60
CA VAL A 108 -0.91 4.37 -6.81
C VAL A 108 -2.32 4.29 -7.38
N VAL A 109 -3.34 4.14 -6.52
CA VAL A 109 -4.75 4.12 -6.97
C VAL A 109 -5.16 5.48 -7.52
N GLU A 110 -4.75 6.57 -6.88
CA GLU A 110 -5.02 7.91 -7.36
C GLU A 110 -4.41 8.13 -8.75
N GLU A 111 -3.12 7.81 -8.94
CA GLU A 111 -2.44 7.90 -10.25
C GLU A 111 -3.11 7.02 -11.31
N TYR A 112 -3.45 5.77 -10.96
CA TYR A 112 -4.15 4.84 -11.84
C TYR A 112 -5.53 5.38 -12.25
N SER A 113 -6.26 6.02 -11.32
CA SER A 113 -7.59 6.57 -11.58
C SER A 113 -7.56 7.70 -12.62
N TYR A 114 -6.50 8.51 -12.65
CA TYR A 114 -6.29 9.57 -13.64
C TYR A 114 -5.65 9.09 -14.95
N SER A 115 -5.15 7.85 -14.99
CA SER A 115 -4.51 7.28 -16.18
C SER A 115 -5.53 6.91 -17.26
N ASP A 116 -5.11 7.02 -18.53
CA ASP A 116 -5.91 6.51 -19.66
C ASP A 116 -5.92 4.98 -19.73
N LEU A 117 -6.79 4.43 -20.58
CA LEU A 117 -6.99 2.98 -20.71
C LEU A 117 -5.69 2.23 -21.07
N GLU A 118 -4.86 2.79 -21.95
CA GLU A 118 -3.63 2.13 -22.39
C GLU A 118 -2.62 2.06 -21.24
N GLN A 119 -2.47 3.16 -20.49
CA GLN A 119 -1.63 3.21 -19.30
C GLN A 119 -2.14 2.28 -18.21
N ARG A 120 -3.46 2.21 -17.98
CA ARG A 120 -4.06 1.30 -17.01
C ARG A 120 -3.78 -0.17 -17.33
N ILE A 121 -4.00 -0.58 -18.59
CA ILE A 121 -3.72 -1.95 -19.06
C ILE A 121 -2.22 -2.25 -18.96
N ARG A 122 -1.35 -1.27 -19.22
CA ARG A 122 0.11 -1.46 -19.09
C ARG A 122 0.54 -1.67 -17.63
N SER A 123 -0.07 -0.96 -16.68
CA SER A 123 0.28 -1.05 -15.26
C SER A 123 -0.27 -2.33 -14.60
N TYR A 124 -1.56 -2.62 -14.82
CA TYR A 124 -2.25 -3.78 -14.26
C TYR A 124 -2.99 -4.55 -15.37
N PRO A 125 -2.26 -5.31 -16.21
CA PRO A 125 -2.86 -6.04 -17.33
C PRO A 125 -3.91 -7.06 -16.88
N GLU A 126 -3.76 -7.61 -15.68
CA GLU A 126 -4.66 -8.60 -15.07
C GLU A 126 -6.08 -8.09 -14.83
N ILE A 127 -6.26 -6.77 -14.68
CA ILE A 127 -7.59 -6.15 -14.52
C ILE A 127 -8.09 -5.46 -15.80
N MET A 128 -7.34 -5.54 -16.91
CA MET A 128 -7.75 -5.07 -18.24
C MET A 128 -8.29 -3.63 -18.28
N GLY A 129 -7.75 -2.75 -17.44
CA GLY A 129 -8.17 -1.35 -17.35
C GLY A 129 -9.38 -1.06 -16.46
N ALA A 130 -9.92 -2.08 -15.79
CA ALA A 130 -10.98 -1.92 -14.80
C ALA A 130 -10.52 -1.04 -13.63
N ASP A 131 -11.48 -0.44 -12.92
CA ASP A 131 -11.20 0.37 -11.75
C ASP A 131 -10.70 -0.48 -10.58
N ILE A 132 -9.78 0.07 -9.79
CA ILE A 132 -9.31 -0.56 -8.55
C ILE A 132 -10.24 -0.14 -7.41
N ASP A 133 -11.02 -1.08 -6.87
CA ASP A 133 -11.79 -0.84 -5.65
C ASP A 133 -10.87 -0.90 -4.42
N PHE A 134 -10.31 0.25 -4.08
CA PHE A 134 -9.39 0.34 -2.96
C PHE A 134 -10.08 0.11 -1.60
N ASN A 135 -11.37 0.45 -1.48
CA ASN A 135 -12.10 0.20 -0.23
C ASN A 135 -12.31 -1.29 -0.01
N GLU A 136 -12.65 -2.04 -1.06
CA GLU A 136 -12.73 -3.49 -1.01
C GLU A 136 -11.37 -4.10 -0.64
N PHE A 137 -10.29 -3.64 -1.25
CA PHE A 137 -8.93 -4.07 -0.91
C PHE A 137 -8.62 -3.84 0.58
N LEU A 138 -8.86 -2.64 1.11
CA LEU A 138 -8.62 -2.35 2.53
C LEU A 138 -9.48 -3.23 3.44
N ASN A 139 -10.75 -3.47 3.08
CA ASN A 139 -11.64 -4.31 3.87
C ASN A 139 -11.17 -5.78 3.93
N LYS A 140 -10.71 -6.32 2.80
CA LYS A 140 -10.20 -7.69 2.68
C LYS A 140 -8.84 -7.89 3.32
N TYR A 141 -7.93 -6.93 3.19
CA TYR A 141 -6.53 -7.14 3.59
C TYR A 141 -6.15 -6.43 4.88
N PHE A 142 -6.58 -5.18 5.10
CA PHE A 142 -6.12 -4.42 6.27
C PHE A 142 -6.90 -4.81 7.53
N PHE A 143 -6.18 -5.18 8.60
CA PHE A 143 -6.78 -5.43 9.92
C PHE A 143 -7.60 -4.23 10.43
N ASN A 144 -6.98 -3.04 10.45
CA ASN A 144 -7.64 -1.78 10.72
C ASN A 144 -6.93 -0.63 9.97
N THR A 145 -7.62 0.50 9.89
CA THR A 145 -7.12 1.76 9.34
C THR A 145 -7.15 2.87 10.41
N ALA A 146 -6.92 2.49 11.67
CA ALA A 146 -7.05 3.40 12.82
C ALA A 146 -6.14 4.65 12.72
N PHE A 147 -5.05 4.55 11.96
CA PHE A 147 -4.15 5.66 11.65
C PHE A 147 -4.78 6.78 10.78
N LEU A 148 -5.95 6.51 10.16
CA LEU A 148 -6.74 7.52 9.44
C LEU A 148 -7.64 8.35 10.36
N ILE A 149 -7.87 7.89 11.59
CA ILE A 149 -8.76 8.56 12.54
C ILE A 149 -8.03 9.79 13.06
N ASN A 150 -8.63 10.98 12.91
CA ASN A 150 -8.07 12.20 13.48
C ASN A 150 -8.10 12.15 15.02
N LEU A 151 -7.23 12.93 15.67
CA LEU A 151 -7.03 12.85 17.12
C LEU A 151 -8.31 13.15 17.91
N GLU A 152 -9.13 14.09 17.42
CA GLU A 152 -10.39 14.50 18.04
C GLU A 152 -11.40 13.35 18.05
N ARG A 153 -11.63 12.72 16.89
CA ARG A 153 -12.53 11.58 16.75
C ARG A 153 -12.02 10.36 17.51
N TYR A 154 -10.71 10.13 17.54
CA TYR A 154 -10.13 9.07 18.35
C TYR A 154 -10.41 9.30 19.84
N ASN A 155 -10.29 10.53 20.34
CA ASN A 155 -10.55 10.83 21.74
C ASN A 155 -12.01 10.60 22.14
N GLU A 156 -12.95 10.78 21.22
CA GLU A 156 -14.38 10.55 21.41
C GLU A 156 -14.79 9.07 21.34
N MET A 157 -13.96 8.21 20.74
CA MET A 157 -14.26 6.79 20.57
C MET A 157 -14.19 5.99 21.88
N GLY A 158 -15.14 5.05 22.02
CA GLY A 158 -15.16 4.09 23.11
C GLY A 158 -13.95 3.16 23.07
N ARG A 159 -13.61 2.53 24.20
CA ARG A 159 -12.43 1.65 24.30
C ARG A 159 -12.46 0.46 23.33
N GLN A 160 -13.66 0.03 22.94
CA GLN A 160 -13.88 -1.09 22.01
C GLN A 160 -13.70 -0.68 20.54
N ASP A 161 -13.93 0.58 20.20
CA ASP A 161 -13.82 1.09 18.82
C ASP A 161 -12.37 1.47 18.45
N LYS A 162 -11.49 1.55 19.44
CA LYS A 162 -10.07 1.93 19.31
C LYS A 162 -9.13 0.79 18.89
N LEU A 163 -9.66 -0.43 18.72
CA LEU A 163 -8.89 -1.67 18.49
C LEU A 163 -9.06 -2.18 17.05
#